data_AF-A0A7C3LC70-F1
#
_entry.id   AF-A0A7C3LC70-F1
#
_cell.length_a   1.000
_cell.length_b   1.000
_cell.length_c   1.000
_cell.angle_alpha   90.00
_cell.angle_beta   90.00
_cell.angle_gamma   90.00
#
_symmetry.space_group_name_H-M   'P 1'
#
loop_
_entity.id
_entity.type
_entity.pdbx_description
1 polymer ?
#
loop_
_entity_poly.entity_id
_entity_poly.type
_entity_poly.pdbx_seq_one_letter_code
_entity_poly.pdbx_strand_id
1 'polypeptide(L)'
;MIRNRLLLFLGGAGLLLLLAAGALVLAQSSADFNLEWHVIGNSGGASGSASYEVRGTIGQSLVSPVVSNSAGYAMSSGYWFSGGGQNVYLPLIVK
;
A
#
# COMPACT_ATOMS: atom_id res chain seq x y z
N MET A 1 41.20 29.27 27.34
CA MET A 1 40.12 28.25 27.42
C MET A 1 38.82 28.67 26.74
N ILE A 2 38.37 29.94 26.83
CA ILE A 2 37.08 30.40 26.26
C ILE A 2 37.01 30.28 24.73
N ARG A 3 38.11 30.57 24.01
CA ARG A 3 38.18 30.52 22.54
C ARG A 3 37.93 29.12 21.97
N ASN A 4 38.44 28.07 22.62
CA ASN A 4 38.26 26.68 22.18
C ASN A 4 36.84 26.16 22.45
N ARG A 5 36.22 26.62 23.55
CA ARG A 5 34.82 26.31 23.87
C ARG A 5 33.87 26.95 22.86
N LEU A 6 34.15 28.19 22.45
CA LEU A 6 33.39 28.89 21.43
C LEU A 6 33.46 28.16 20.08
N LEU A 7 34.64 27.71 19.66
CA LEU A 7 34.81 26.93 18.42
C LEU A 7 34.02 25.61 18.44
N LEU A 8 33.97 24.92 19.57
CA LEU A 8 33.17 23.69 19.72
C LEU A 8 31.66 23.97 19.62
N PHE A 9 31.18 25.07 20.21
CA PHE A 9 29.78 25.46 20.09
C PHE A 9 29.39 25.86 18.67
N LEU A 10 30.24 26.61 17.96
CA LEU A 10 30.00 26.93 16.54
C LEU A 10 30.03 25.69 15.66
N GLY A 11 30.97 24.76 15.91
CA GLY A 11 31.04 23.49 15.19
C GLY A 11 29.79 22.63 15.41
N GLY A 12 29.33 22.51 16.65
CA GLY A 12 28.10 21.79 16.99
C GLY A 12 26.84 22.42 16.40
N ALA A 13 26.73 23.75 16.46
CA ALA A 13 25.62 24.48 15.86
C ALA A 13 25.60 24.35 14.33
N GLY A 14 26.78 24.41 13.68
CA GLY A 14 26.91 24.18 12.25
C GLY A 14 26.51 22.77 11.84
N LEU A 15 26.92 21.75 12.61
CA LEU A 15 26.53 20.36 12.38
C LEU A 15 25.00 20.17 12.54
N LEU A 16 24.41 20.73 13.60
CA LEU A 16 22.96 20.69 13.83
C LEU A 16 22.17 21.35 12.69
N LEU A 17 22.65 22.49 12.18
CA LEU A 17 22.06 23.17 11.01
C LEU A 17 22.13 22.30 9.74
N LEU A 18 23.25 21.63 9.51
CA LEU A 18 23.42 20.71 8.38
C LEU A 18 22.49 19.50 8.48
N LEU A 19 22.33 18.92 9.67
CA LEU A 19 21.41 17.80 9.90
C LEU A 19 19.94 18.22 9.74
N ALA A 20 19.57 19.40 10.24
CA ALA A 20 18.22 19.94 10.10
C ALA A 20 17.88 20.26 8.63
N ALA A 21 18.84 20.79 7.86
CA ALA A 21 18.67 21.03 6.43
C ALA A 21 18.51 19.73 5.63
N GLY A 22 19.23 18.67 5.98
CA GLY A 22 19.09 17.34 5.36
C GLY A 22 17.75 16.66 5.66
N ALA A 23 17.14 16.92 6.83
CA ALA A 23 15.86 16.34 7.22
C ALA A 23 14.70 16.77 6.31
N LEU A 24 14.77 17.97 5.71
CA LEU A 24 13.75 18.47 4.78
C LEU A 24 13.74 17.75 3.42
N VAL A 25 14.81 17.03 3.07
CA VAL A 25 15.02 16.41 1.74
C VAL A 25 14.72 14.90 1.74
N LEU A 26 14.41 14.31 2.91
CA LEU A 26 14.11 12.86 2.99
C LEU A 26 12.73 12.46 2.46
N ALA A 27 11.89 13.43 2.09
CA ALA A 27 10.65 13.18 1.33
C ALA A 27 10.88 13.49 -0.16
N GLN A 28 11.89 12.88 -0.77
CA GLN A 28 12.07 12.90 -2.21
C GLN A 28 10.94 12.11 -2.88
N SER A 29 9.90 12.81 -3.35
CA SER A 29 9.25 12.47 -4.63
C SER A 29 10.15 13.05 -5.71
N SER A 30 10.90 12.20 -6.39
CA SER A 30 11.90 12.64 -7.36
C SER A 30 11.32 13.65 -8.37
N ALA A 31 12.09 14.69 -8.72
CA ALA A 31 11.73 15.61 -9.80
C ALA A 31 11.66 14.91 -11.18
N ASP A 32 12.31 13.75 -11.30
CA ASP A 32 12.47 12.97 -12.52
C ASP A 32 11.79 11.59 -12.45
N PHE A 33 11.34 11.14 -11.27
CA PHE A 33 10.64 9.86 -11.09
C PHE A 33 9.31 10.06 -10.35
N ASN A 34 8.22 9.98 -11.11
CA ASN A 34 6.87 9.87 -10.57
C ASN A 34 6.60 8.42 -10.12
N LEU A 35 6.19 8.25 -8.85
CA LEU A 35 5.80 6.96 -8.27
C LEU A 35 4.27 6.83 -8.09
N GLU A 36 3.47 7.63 -8.80
CA GLU A 36 2.03 7.49 -8.77
C GLU A 36 1.58 6.23 -9.53
N TRP A 37 0.82 5.37 -8.85
CA TRP A 37 0.07 4.30 -9.49
C TRP A 37 -1.41 4.41 -9.15
N HIS A 38 -2.26 4.07 -10.12
CA HIS A 38 -3.71 4.06 -9.97
C HIS A 38 -4.18 2.61 -10.04
N VAL A 39 -4.97 2.19 -9.06
CA VAL A 39 -5.57 0.85 -9.00
C VAL A 39 -7.08 0.93 -8.94
N ILE A 40 -7.75 0.07 -9.71
CA ILE A 40 -9.18 -0.17 -9.55
C ILE A 40 -9.35 -1.13 -8.36
N GLY A 41 -9.77 -0.60 -7.22
CA GLY A 41 -9.87 -1.34 -5.95
C GLY A 41 -11.13 -2.22 -5.82
N ASN A 42 -12.21 -1.87 -6.52
CA ASN A 42 -13.47 -2.59 -6.48
C ASN A 42 -14.03 -2.78 -7.89
N SER A 43 -13.57 -3.83 -8.54
CA SER A 43 -13.97 -4.18 -9.90
C SER A 43 -15.07 -5.24 -9.98
N GLY A 44 -15.57 -5.71 -8.84
CA GLY A 44 -16.52 -6.82 -8.77
C GLY A 44 -17.99 -6.44 -8.74
N GLY A 45 -18.85 -7.34 -9.23
CA GLY A 45 -20.29 -7.13 -9.31
C GLY A 45 -21.07 -8.41 -9.59
N ALA A 46 -22.38 -8.33 -9.39
CA ALA A 46 -23.33 -9.40 -9.68
C ALA A 46 -24.31 -8.96 -10.79
N SER A 47 -24.72 -9.89 -11.63
CA SER A 47 -25.73 -9.72 -12.66
C SER A 47 -26.60 -10.96 -12.73
N GLY A 48 -27.92 -10.82 -12.72
CA GLY A 48 -28.80 -11.98 -12.60
C GLY A 48 -30.26 -11.70 -12.90
N SER A 49 -31.05 -12.76 -12.79
CA SER A 49 -32.50 -12.79 -12.88
C SER A 49 -33.08 -13.44 -11.61
N ALA A 50 -34.40 -13.62 -11.56
CA ALA A 50 -35.05 -14.36 -10.46
C ALA A 50 -34.55 -15.82 -10.32
N SER A 51 -33.92 -16.39 -11.35
CA SER A 51 -33.51 -17.80 -11.39
C SER A 51 -32.00 -18.03 -11.32
N TYR A 52 -31.18 -17.01 -11.57
CA TYR A 52 -29.72 -17.17 -11.56
C TYR A 52 -28.99 -15.86 -11.30
N GLU A 53 -27.78 -15.96 -10.76
CA GLU A 53 -26.87 -14.84 -10.53
C GLU A 53 -25.46 -15.21 -11.02
N VAL A 54 -24.86 -14.29 -11.78
CA VAL A 54 -23.48 -14.36 -12.26
C VAL A 54 -22.70 -13.27 -11.54
N ARG A 55 -21.64 -13.66 -10.84
CA ARG A 55 -20.73 -12.74 -10.17
C ARG A 55 -19.43 -12.66 -10.96
N GLY A 56 -18.89 -11.47 -11.15
CA GLY A 56 -17.73 -11.22 -11.99
C GLY A 56 -16.92 -10.01 -11.54
N THR A 57 -15.71 -9.86 -12.05
CA THR A 57 -14.81 -8.74 -11.76
C THR A 57 -14.16 -8.21 -13.03
N ILE A 58 -14.10 -6.89 -13.24
CA ILE A 58 -13.44 -6.25 -14.41
C ILE A 58 -12.13 -5.56 -13.98
N GLY A 59 -10.98 -6.18 -14.25
CA GLY A 59 -9.70 -5.62 -13.82
C GLY A 59 -9.48 -5.79 -12.30
N GLN A 60 -9.40 -7.04 -11.86
CA GLN A 60 -9.23 -7.40 -10.44
C GLN A 60 -8.08 -6.64 -9.76
N SER A 61 -8.31 -6.23 -8.51
CA SER A 61 -7.34 -5.50 -7.71
C SER A 61 -6.19 -6.40 -7.21
N LEU A 62 -5.03 -5.77 -7.09
CA LEU A 62 -3.70 -6.34 -7.36
C LEU A 62 -3.19 -7.35 -6.32
N VAL A 63 -3.76 -7.35 -5.12
CA VAL A 63 -3.25 -8.08 -3.96
C VAL A 63 -4.41 -8.91 -3.42
N SER A 64 -4.32 -10.22 -3.60
CA SER A 64 -4.99 -11.25 -2.79
C SER A 64 -3.85 -12.02 -2.12
N PRO A 65 -3.62 -11.88 -0.82
CA PRO A 65 -2.49 -12.57 -0.22
C PRO A 65 -2.86 -13.34 1.04
N VAL A 66 -1.88 -14.14 1.48
CA VAL A 66 -1.48 -14.24 2.89
C VAL A 66 -2.26 -13.23 3.73
N VAL A 67 -3.24 -13.79 4.42
CA VAL A 67 -4.10 -13.08 5.35
C VAL A 67 -3.21 -12.30 6.29
N SER A 68 -3.37 -10.96 6.35
CA SER A 68 -2.83 -10.25 7.51
C SER A 68 -3.64 -10.74 8.69
N ASN A 69 -3.00 -11.57 9.51
CA ASN A 69 -3.66 -12.40 10.50
C ASN A 69 -3.17 -12.01 11.90
N SER A 70 -4.10 -11.75 12.79
CA SER A 70 -3.89 -11.68 14.24
C SER A 70 -4.77 -12.71 14.93
N ALA A 71 -4.59 -12.92 16.23
CA ALA A 71 -5.38 -13.87 17.01
C ALA A 71 -6.92 -13.70 16.89
N GLY A 72 -7.42 -12.53 16.47
CA GLY A 72 -8.85 -12.27 16.31
C GLY A 72 -9.30 -11.78 14.93
N TYR A 73 -8.39 -11.48 13.99
CA TYR A 73 -8.76 -10.80 12.74
C TYR A 73 -7.92 -11.24 11.55
N ALA A 74 -8.60 -11.36 10.41
CA ALA A 74 -8.07 -11.73 9.12
C ALA A 74 -8.49 -10.68 8.09
N MET A 75 -7.54 -10.09 7.36
CA MET A 75 -7.84 -9.11 6.32
C MET A 75 -7.11 -9.46 5.01
N SER A 76 -7.85 -9.35 3.90
CA SER A 76 -7.33 -9.44 2.53
C SER A 76 -8.18 -8.55 1.63
N SER A 77 -7.59 -8.14 0.50
CA SER A 77 -8.27 -7.39 -0.56
C SER A 77 -8.76 -8.30 -1.69
N GLY A 78 -9.69 -7.80 -2.49
CA GLY A 78 -10.27 -8.49 -3.65
C GLY A 78 -11.72 -8.91 -3.44
N TYR A 79 -12.53 -8.80 -4.51
CA TYR A 79 -13.97 -9.10 -4.48
C TYR A 79 -14.30 -10.56 -4.10
N TRP A 80 -13.40 -11.49 -4.43
CA TRP A 80 -13.57 -12.92 -4.20
C TRP A 80 -13.04 -13.39 -2.85
N PHE A 81 -12.43 -12.52 -2.05
CA PHE A 81 -12.00 -12.88 -0.71
C PHE A 81 -13.22 -13.08 0.20
N SER A 82 -13.43 -14.31 0.63
CA SER A 82 -14.31 -14.63 1.75
C SER A 82 -13.41 -14.97 2.93
N GLY A 83 -13.53 -14.25 4.05
CA GLY A 83 -12.70 -14.43 5.25
C GLY A 83 -12.84 -15.79 5.95
N GLY A 84 -13.39 -16.81 5.28
CA GLY A 84 -13.58 -18.16 5.79
C GLY A 84 -13.89 -19.16 4.68
N GLY A 85 -12.84 -19.82 4.17
CA GLY A 85 -12.89 -21.20 3.62
C GLY A 85 -13.90 -21.53 2.53
N GLN A 86 -14.41 -20.58 1.74
CA GLN A 86 -15.36 -20.89 0.68
C GLN A 86 -14.62 -21.29 -0.60
N ASN A 87 -14.95 -22.46 -1.15
CA ASN A 87 -14.45 -22.86 -2.47
C ASN A 87 -15.22 -22.09 -3.55
N VAL A 88 -14.53 -21.17 -4.22
CA VAL A 88 -15.06 -20.45 -5.38
C VAL A 88 -14.72 -21.27 -6.63
N TYR A 89 -15.72 -21.84 -7.29
CA TYR A 89 -15.55 -22.57 -8.54
C TYR A 89 -15.84 -21.63 -9.72
N LEU A 90 -14.86 -21.44 -10.59
CA LEU A 90 -15.08 -20.71 -11.84
C LEU A 90 -15.81 -21.60 -12.87
N PRO A 91 -16.65 -21.02 -13.75
CA PRO A 91 -17.28 -21.76 -14.84
C PRO A 91 -16.22 -22.42 -15.74
N LEU A 92 -16.38 -23.72 -16.00
CA LEU A 92 -15.56 -24.42 -16.99
C LEU A 92 -16.00 -24.01 -18.40
N ILE A 93 -15.14 -23.29 -19.11
CA ILE A 93 -15.36 -22.98 -20.53
C ILE A 93 -14.74 -24.12 -21.34
N VAL A 94 -15.58 -24.99 -21.89
CA VAL A 94 -15.17 -26.02 -22.85
C VAL A 94 -15.31 -25.45 -24.26
N LYS A 95 -14.30 -25.65 -25.11
CA LYS A 95 -14.28 -25.18 -26.51
C LYS A 95 -14.66 -26.30 -27.46
#